data_AF-A0A9E5CK54-F1
#
_entry.id   AF-A0A9E5CK54-F1
#
_cell.length_a   1.000
_cell.length_b   1.000
_cell.length_c   1.000
_cell.angle_alpha   90.00
_cell.angle_beta   90.00
_cell.angle_gamma   90.00
#
_symmetry.space_group_name_H-M   'P 1'
#
loop_
_entity.id
_entity.type
_entity.pdbx_description
1 polymer ?
#
loop_
_entity_poly.entity_id
_entity_poly.type
_entity_poly.pdbx_seq_one_letter_code
_entity_poly.pdbx_strand_id
1 'polypeptide(L)' 'SLADAIDCPTLVASAQIDDVHPLSTVMPVFEKIQSMKSIVIYPDTEHEYRTDFTQHGKAWMDRYLR' A
#
# COMPACT_ATOMS: atom_id res chain seq x y z
N SER A 1 4.15 -8.00 -15.75
CA SER A 1 3.55 -6.69 -15.38
C SER A 1 4.62 -5.84 -14.73
N LEU A 2 4.47 -4.51 -14.65
CA LEU A 2 5.46 -3.67 -13.97
C LEU A 2 5.59 -4.02 -12.47
N ALA A 3 4.53 -4.53 -11.84
CA ALA A 3 4.54 -4.94 -10.45
C ALA A 3 5.49 -6.12 -10.16
N ASP A 4 5.70 -7.00 -11.15
CA ASP A 4 6.60 -8.16 -11.00
C ASP A 4 8.08 -7.76 -10.94
N ALA A 5 8.40 -6.54 -11.39
CA ALA A 5 9.76 -6.00 -11.35
C ALA A 5 10.09 -5.26 -10.04
N ILE A 6 9.13 -5.15 -9.10
CA ILE A 6 9.35 -4.50 -7.81
C ILE A 6 10.13 -5.46 -6.89
N ASP A 7 11.40 -5.15 -6.64
CA ASP A 7 12.34 -5.98 -5.88
C ASP A 7 12.63 -5.45 -4.46
N CYS A 8 12.06 -4.30 -4.08
CA CYS A 8 12.30 -3.64 -2.81
C CYS A 8 11.12 -3.77 -1.82
N PRO A 9 11.37 -3.62 -0.49
CA PRO A 9 10.30 -3.62 0.51
C PRO A 9 9.24 -2.55 0.24
N THR A 10 8.00 -2.99 -0.02
CA THR A 10 6.90 -2.11 -0.46
C THR A 10 5.80 -2.00 0.60
N LEU A 11 5.39 -0.77 0.92
CA LEU A 11 4.23 -0.49 1.76
C LEU A 11 3.14 0.19 0.93
N VAL A 12 1.90 -0.31 1.01
CA VAL A 12 0.73 0.23 0.29
C VAL A 12 -0.36 0.63 1.29
N ALA A 13 -1.12 1.67 0.97
CA ALA A 13 -2.40 1.96 1.62
C ALA A 13 -3.53 1.84 0.58
N SER A 14 -4.69 1.37 1.03
CA SER A 14 -5.91 1.38 0.24
C SER A 14 -7.11 1.53 1.17
N ALA A 15 -8.24 2.00 0.64
CA ALA A 15 -9.48 2.03 1.38
C ALA A 15 -10.53 1.13 0.73
N GLN A 16 -11.33 0.48 1.55
CA GLN A 16 -12.31 -0.52 1.13
C GLN A 16 -13.49 0.10 0.38
N ILE A 17 -13.83 1.35 0.68
CA ILE A 17 -14.92 2.10 0.06
C ILE A 17 -14.42 3.21 -0.88
N ASP A 18 -13.13 3.20 -1.26
CA ASP A 18 -12.58 4.13 -2.26
C ASP A 18 -13.25 3.87 -3.62
N ASP A 19 -13.93 4.88 -4.16
CA ASP A 19 -14.60 4.82 -5.47
C ASP A 19 -13.71 5.35 -6.62
N VAL A 20 -12.61 6.03 -6.30
CA VAL A 20 -11.61 6.53 -7.25
C VAL A 20 -10.59 5.44 -7.59
N HIS A 21 -10.10 4.72 -6.57
CA HIS A 21 -9.19 3.59 -6.69
C HIS A 21 -9.75 2.37 -5.94
N PRO A 22 -10.79 1.70 -6.49
CA PRO A 22 -11.41 0.57 -5.82
C PRO A 22 -10.41 -0.52 -5.44
N LEU A 23 -10.62 -1.17 -4.31
CA LEU A 23 -9.75 -2.24 -3.82
C LEU A 23 -9.55 -3.37 -4.87
N SER A 24 -10.55 -3.61 -5.71
CA SER A 24 -10.50 -4.55 -6.83
C SER A 24 -9.49 -4.18 -7.92
N THR A 25 -9.04 -2.93 -7.98
CA THR A 25 -7.99 -2.46 -8.88
C THR A 25 -6.61 -2.48 -8.23
N VAL A 26 -6.54 -2.27 -6.91
CA VAL A 26 -5.29 -2.23 -6.14
C VAL A 26 -4.78 -3.64 -5.82
N MET A 27 -5.65 -4.53 -5.33
CA MET A 27 -5.27 -5.86 -4.86
C MET A 27 -4.59 -6.72 -5.93
N PRO A 28 -5.06 -6.78 -7.19
CA PRO A 28 -4.39 -7.57 -8.22
C PRO A 28 -2.96 -7.08 -8.54
N VAL A 29 -2.65 -5.81 -8.29
CA VAL A 29 -1.30 -5.26 -8.46
C VAL A 29 -0.46 -5.60 -7.23
N PHE A 30 -0.99 -5.38 -6.03
CA PHE A 30 -0.32 -5.71 -4.77
C PHE A 30 0.05 -7.19 -4.69
N GLU A 31 -0.87 -8.09 -5.10
CA GLU A 31 -0.65 -9.54 -5.11
C GLU A 31 0.50 -9.98 -6.02
N LYS A 32 0.76 -9.25 -7.11
CA LYS A 32 1.84 -9.56 -8.07
C LYS A 32 3.24 -9.22 -7.56
N ILE A 33 3.38 -8.28 -6.63
CA ILE A 33 4.68 -7.93 -6.04
C ILE A 33 5.27 -9.15 -5.31
N GLN A 34 6.46 -9.61 -5.68
CA GLN A 34 7.05 -10.82 -5.08
C GLN A 34 7.98 -10.53 -3.89
N SER A 35 8.47 -9.30 -3.79
CA SER A 35 9.31 -8.82 -2.69
C SER A 35 8.51 -8.64 -1.38
N MET A 36 9.23 -8.36 -0.28
CA MET A 36 8.61 -8.06 1.02
C MET A 36 7.58 -6.93 0.84
N LYS A 37 6.34 -7.19 1.24
CA LYS A 37 5.25 -6.24 1.05
C LYS A 37 4.27 -6.24 2.22
N SER A 38 3.67 -5.09 2.47
CA SER A 38 2.58 -4.92 3.44
C SER A 38 1.54 -3.93 2.91
N ILE A 39 0.29 -4.12 3.32
CA ILE A 39 -0.83 -3.24 2.96
C ILE A 39 -1.64 -2.88 4.21
N VAL A 40 -2.01 -1.61 4.33
CA VAL A 40 -2.99 -1.12 5.30
C VAL A 40 -4.30 -0.89 4.55
N ILE A 41 -5.39 -1.51 5.03
CA ILE A 41 -6.73 -1.37 4.46
C ILE A 41 -7.60 -0.59 5.43
N TYR A 42 -8.12 0.56 4.98
CA TYR A 42 -9.05 1.38 5.73
C TYR A 42 -10.50 0.99 5.40
N PRO A 43 -11.31 0.51 6.36
CA PRO A 43 -12.62 -0.05 6.06
C PRO A 43 -13.69 0.99 5.70
N ASP A 44 -13.55 2.22 6.20
CA ASP A 44 -14.60 3.23 6.27
C ASP A 44 -14.14 4.62 5.77
N THR A 45 -13.08 4.66 4.97
CA THR A 45 -12.48 5.91 4.48
C THR A 45 -12.67 6.04 2.97
N GLU A 46 -13.07 7.23 2.51
CA GLU A 46 -13.09 7.60 1.09
C GLU A 46 -11.66 7.84 0.55
N HIS A 47 -11.54 8.36 -0.68
CA HIS A 47 -10.24 8.69 -1.28
C HIS A 47 -9.59 9.92 -0.63
N GLU A 48 -8.97 9.72 0.53
CA GLU A 48 -8.42 10.80 1.35
C GLU A 48 -7.01 10.52 1.90
N TYR A 49 -6.32 11.61 2.23
CA TYR A 49 -5.04 11.55 2.94
C TYR A 49 -5.23 11.12 4.40
N ARG A 50 -4.33 10.24 4.88
CA ARG A 50 -4.37 9.66 6.23
C ARG A 50 -3.06 9.89 6.97
N THR A 51 -3.13 10.65 8.07
CA THR A 51 -1.96 10.99 8.90
C THR A 51 -1.32 9.77 9.58
N ASP A 52 -2.10 8.74 9.87
CA ASP A 52 -1.61 7.48 10.45
C ASP A 52 -0.80 6.67 9.44
N PHE A 53 -1.17 6.68 8.16
CA PHE A 53 -0.36 6.05 7.13
C PHE A 53 1.02 6.71 6.99
N THR A 54 1.12 8.02 7.22
CA THR A 54 2.43 8.72 7.30
C THR A 54 3.33 8.15 8.38
N GLN A 55 2.77 7.76 9.52
CA GLN A 55 3.52 7.13 10.62
C GLN A 55 3.99 5.73 10.22
N HIS A 56 3.13 4.94 9.57
CA HIS A 56 3.51 3.65 9.00
C HIS A 56 4.64 3.80 7.97
N GLY A 57 4.54 4.78 7.07
CA GLY A 57 5.57 5.10 6.09
C GLY A 57 6.90 5.44 6.74
N LYS A 58 6.91 6.32 7.75
CA LYS A 58 8.14 6.64 8.49
C LYS A 58 8.77 5.40 9.13
N ALA A 59 7.98 4.59 9.83
CA ALA A 59 8.47 3.37 10.46
C ALA A 59 9.01 2.35 9.45
N TRP A 60 8.39 2.25 8.27
CA TRP A 60 8.84 1.40 7.17
C TRP A 60 10.20 1.87 6.63
N MET A 61 10.34 3.17 6.36
CA MET A 61 11.59 3.76 5.90
C MET A 61 12.72 3.59 6.92
N ASP A 62 12.43 3.85 8.20
CA ASP A 62 13.39 3.65 9.30
C ASP A 62 13.86 2.19 9.41
N ARG A 63 13.02 1.22 9.04
CA ARG A 63 13.33 -0.21 9.09
C ARG A 63 14.18 -0.70 7.92
N TYR A 64 13.95 -0.18 6.71
CA TYR A 64 14.50 -0.77 5.48
C TYR A 64 15.51 0.12 4.74
N LEU A 65 15.67 1.39 5.12
CA LEU A 65 16.66 2.30 4.50
C LEU A 65 17.80 2.70 5.42
N ARG A 66 17.79 2.24 6.67
CA ARG A 66 18.91 2.45 7.62
C ARG A 66 19.91 1.31 7.56
#